data_AF-A0AAV1LMV3-F1
#
_entry.id   AF-A0AAV1LMV3-F1
#
_cell.length_a   1.000
_cell.length_b   1.000
_cell.length_c   1.000
_cell.angle_alpha   90.00
_cell.angle_beta   90.00
_cell.angle_gamma   90.00
#
_symmetry.space_group_name_H-M   'P 1'
#
loop_
_entity.id
_entity.type
_entity.pdbx_description
1 polymer ?
#
loop_
_entity_poly.entity_id
_entity_poly.type
_entity_poly.pdbx_seq_one_letter_code
_entity_poly.pdbx_strand_id
1 'polypeptide(L)'
;MCLDYEDEKNSMIAISETAENNYYEHFYDEMDNRLRIEHSMDMIYFGPPSSFMRLDSETILHILTNTKKHLIPITRAQLAWDIITDGKTAAFLQGREFLAFGSLLNVIPEEDLYYVNFGDNSVFKYFTNRYVDLENRKFGVLIAAYRRYFGGDWHDNATRINELGYLLCGYPHFELKMISPTTFKKLNIDVLGKLGRCNVQQKKTLFNIAVHPNAYGEPYKWSSHEISQLSELFVCIPKEDITVLELEAIPAISPKVMKLLDKTKLEYFTKPQILRMNPKTRRIYILRMQLSSSLDMNQIARGNVRLISVLLYNCAFFVLLLSH
;
A
#
# COMPACT_ATOMS: atom_id res chain seq x y z
N MET A 1 11.96 31.43 -77.30
CA MET A 1 10.96 32.03 -76.41
C MET A 1 10.80 31.10 -75.23
N CYS A 2 11.32 31.51 -74.09
CA CYS A 2 11.25 30.82 -72.82
C CYS A 2 10.79 31.90 -71.85
N LEU A 3 9.68 31.69 -71.16
CA LEU A 3 9.36 32.17 -69.81
C LEU A 3 7.88 31.88 -69.50
N ASP A 4 7.65 31.54 -68.23
CA ASP A 4 6.38 31.48 -67.49
C ASP A 4 5.77 30.08 -67.30
N TYR A 5 6.42 29.32 -66.43
CA TYR A 5 5.89 28.12 -65.76
C TYR A 5 6.41 28.07 -64.31
N GLU A 6 6.16 29.10 -63.48
CA GLU A 6 6.43 28.99 -62.02
C GLU A 6 5.38 29.60 -61.07
N ASP A 7 4.24 30.14 -61.55
CA ASP A 7 3.27 30.81 -60.66
C ASP A 7 2.00 30.00 -60.28
N GLU A 8 1.79 28.80 -60.81
CA GLU A 8 0.58 27.99 -60.48
C GLU A 8 0.75 27.02 -59.31
N LYS A 9 1.91 26.95 -58.66
CA LYS A 9 2.14 25.99 -57.55
C LYS A 9 1.92 26.57 -56.14
N ASN A 10 1.69 27.88 -56.02
CA ASN A 10 1.54 28.54 -54.72
C ASN A 10 0.09 29.00 -54.38
N SER A 11 -0.90 28.65 -55.20
CA SER A 11 -2.29 29.06 -55.00
C SER A 11 -3.19 28.03 -54.29
N MET A 12 -2.63 26.95 -53.74
CA MET A 12 -3.39 25.88 -53.06
C MET A 12 -2.91 25.60 -51.63
N ILE A 13 -2.67 26.61 -50.80
CA ILE A 13 -2.69 26.43 -49.33
C ILE A 13 -3.28 27.67 -48.68
N ALA A 14 -4.60 27.74 -48.69
CA ALA A 14 -5.38 28.53 -47.73
C ALA A 14 -6.68 27.76 -47.47
N ILE A 15 -6.54 26.54 -46.95
CA ILE A 15 -7.66 25.87 -46.28
C ILE A 15 -7.78 26.58 -44.94
N SER A 16 -8.89 27.28 -44.76
CA SER A 16 -9.24 27.98 -43.52
C SER A 16 -9.21 27.03 -42.32
N GLU A 17 -8.41 27.35 -41.31
CA GLU A 17 -8.28 26.65 -40.01
C GLU A 17 -9.60 26.53 -39.22
N THR A 18 -10.71 27.08 -39.73
CA THR A 18 -12.05 27.00 -39.11
C THR A 18 -12.87 25.79 -39.57
N ALA A 19 -12.47 25.05 -40.60
CA ALA A 19 -13.25 23.94 -41.15
C ALA A 19 -12.92 22.57 -40.50
N GLU A 20 -11.71 22.36 -40.00
CA GLU A 20 -11.32 21.08 -39.39
C GLU A 20 -11.87 20.89 -37.97
N ASN A 21 -12.02 21.97 -37.18
CA ASN A 21 -12.59 21.86 -35.83
C ASN A 21 -14.07 21.43 -35.82
N ASN A 22 -14.87 21.90 -36.78
CA ASN A 22 -16.29 21.58 -36.84
C ASN A 22 -16.55 20.13 -37.25
N TYR A 23 -15.66 19.51 -38.03
CA TYR A 23 -15.85 18.14 -38.51
C TYR A 23 -15.61 17.09 -37.41
N TYR A 24 -14.66 17.37 -36.51
CA TYR A 24 -14.42 16.53 -35.35
C TYR A 24 -15.56 16.65 -34.33
N GLU A 25 -16.04 17.86 -34.01
CA GLU A 25 -17.16 18.03 -33.08
C GLU A 25 -18.43 17.32 -33.56
N HIS A 26 -18.77 17.44 -34.86
CA HIS A 26 -19.95 16.78 -35.42
C HIS A 26 -19.86 15.25 -35.42
N PHE A 27 -18.66 14.69 -35.58
CA PHE A 27 -18.43 13.24 -35.51
C PHE A 27 -18.63 12.70 -34.10
N TYR A 28 -18.18 13.43 -33.07
CA TYR A 28 -18.36 13.03 -31.68
C TYR A 28 -19.81 13.23 -31.21
N ASP A 29 -20.50 14.29 -31.65
CA ASP A 29 -21.92 14.49 -31.36
C ASP A 29 -22.79 13.38 -31.98
N GLU A 30 -22.40 12.84 -33.14
CA GLU A 30 -23.12 11.72 -33.76
C GLU A 30 -22.79 10.37 -33.10
N MET A 31 -21.58 10.19 -32.56
CA MET A 31 -21.21 9.02 -31.76
C MET A 31 -21.90 9.02 -30.39
N ASP A 32 -21.97 10.16 -29.71
CA ASP A 32 -22.61 10.34 -28.40
C ASP A 32 -24.09 9.96 -28.44
N ASN A 33 -24.77 10.27 -29.54
CA ASN A 33 -26.18 9.91 -29.74
C ASN A 33 -26.42 8.41 -29.98
N ARG A 34 -25.37 7.61 -30.23
CA ARG A 34 -25.47 6.17 -30.54
C ARG A 34 -24.91 5.25 -29.45
N LEU A 35 -24.25 5.79 -28.42
CA LEU A 35 -23.67 4.98 -27.35
C LEU A 35 -24.76 4.50 -26.38
N ARG A 36 -24.98 3.18 -26.35
CA ARG A 36 -25.68 2.53 -25.23
C ARG A 36 -24.93 2.84 -23.94
N ILE A 37 -25.64 3.01 -22.83
CA ILE A 37 -25.13 3.40 -21.49
C ILE A 37 -23.90 2.59 -21.05
N GLU A 38 -23.71 1.37 -21.55
CA GLU A 38 -22.56 0.51 -21.26
C GLU A 38 -21.24 0.97 -21.90
N HIS A 39 -21.27 1.76 -22.99
CA HIS A 39 -20.08 2.28 -23.67
C HIS A 39 -19.74 3.74 -23.32
N SER A 40 -20.61 4.44 -22.58
CA SER A 40 -20.34 5.82 -22.15
C SER A 40 -19.20 5.89 -21.13
N MET A 41 -19.09 4.89 -20.26
CA MET A 41 -17.99 4.79 -19.30
C MET A 41 -16.63 4.58 -19.97
N ASP A 42 -16.62 3.82 -21.08
CA ASP A 42 -15.41 3.63 -21.87
C ASP A 42 -14.99 4.91 -22.58
N MET A 43 -15.95 5.71 -23.06
CA MET A 43 -15.67 7.02 -23.63
C MET A 43 -15.19 8.02 -22.57
N ILE A 44 -15.76 8.00 -21.37
CA ILE A 44 -15.34 8.88 -20.27
C ILE A 44 -13.92 8.56 -19.82
N TYR A 45 -13.58 7.27 -19.64
CA TYR A 45 -12.25 6.90 -19.14
C TYR A 45 -11.19 6.71 -20.23
N PHE A 46 -11.58 6.22 -21.41
CA PHE A 46 -10.67 5.85 -22.51
C PHE A 46 -10.88 6.67 -23.80
N GLY A 47 -11.88 7.55 -23.85
CA GLY A 47 -12.06 8.52 -24.94
C GLY A 47 -11.06 9.69 -24.85
N PRO A 48 -11.25 10.79 -25.60
CA PRO A 48 -10.35 11.93 -25.58
C PRO A 48 -10.42 12.70 -24.24
N PRO A 49 -9.37 13.44 -23.83
CA PRO A 49 -9.38 14.24 -22.61
C PRO A 49 -10.52 15.25 -22.52
N SER A 50 -10.91 15.84 -23.65
CA SER A 50 -11.97 16.84 -23.78
C SER A 50 -13.33 16.34 -23.30
N SER A 51 -13.70 15.09 -23.59
CA SER A 51 -14.98 14.51 -23.14
C SER A 51 -15.08 14.44 -21.62
N PHE A 52 -13.97 14.21 -20.94
CA PHE A 52 -13.92 14.15 -19.47
C PHE A 52 -13.95 15.54 -18.83
N MET A 53 -13.33 16.54 -19.47
CA MET A 53 -13.35 17.94 -19.01
C MET A 53 -14.76 18.56 -19.02
N ARG A 54 -15.70 17.99 -19.79
CA ARG A 54 -17.11 18.43 -19.82
C ARG A 54 -17.90 18.02 -18.57
N LEU A 55 -17.37 17.09 -17.77
CA LEU A 55 -18.05 16.58 -16.57
C LEU A 55 -17.89 17.56 -15.41
N ASP A 56 -18.98 17.81 -14.69
CA ASP A 56 -18.94 18.55 -13.44
C ASP A 56 -18.33 17.71 -12.30
N SER A 57 -17.88 18.39 -11.24
CA SER A 57 -17.17 17.75 -10.12
C SER A 57 -18.02 16.70 -9.40
N GLU A 58 -19.34 16.89 -9.26
CA GLU A 58 -20.22 15.92 -8.60
C GLU A 58 -20.38 14.65 -9.46
N THR A 59 -20.53 14.81 -10.78
CA THR A 59 -20.54 13.68 -11.70
C THR A 59 -19.23 12.89 -11.66
N ILE A 60 -18.08 13.58 -11.63
CA ILE A 60 -16.77 12.92 -11.51
C ILE A 60 -16.67 12.16 -10.18
N LEU A 61 -17.06 12.76 -9.06
CA LEU A 61 -17.05 12.10 -7.75
C LEU A 61 -17.94 10.85 -7.72
N HIS A 62 -19.13 10.93 -8.33
CA HIS A 62 -20.05 9.80 -8.44
C HIS A 62 -19.43 8.66 -9.25
N ILE A 63 -18.83 8.98 -10.41
CA ILE A 63 -18.15 8.04 -11.29
C ILE A 63 -16.96 7.39 -10.57
N LEU A 64 -16.10 8.19 -9.92
CA LEU A 64 -14.98 7.67 -9.15
C LEU A 64 -15.47 6.72 -8.05
N THR A 65 -16.49 7.09 -7.28
CA THR A 65 -17.02 6.28 -6.17
C THR A 65 -17.46 4.88 -6.62
N ASN A 66 -18.11 4.78 -7.79
CA ASN A 66 -18.66 3.53 -8.30
C ASN A 66 -17.70 2.71 -9.18
N THR A 67 -16.56 3.30 -9.56
CA THR A 67 -15.59 2.64 -10.44
C THR A 67 -14.45 2.00 -9.63
N LYS A 68 -14.04 0.79 -10.04
CA LYS A 68 -12.89 0.10 -9.45
C LYS A 68 -11.62 0.90 -9.74
N LYS A 69 -10.90 1.31 -8.68
CA LYS A 69 -9.76 2.24 -8.77
C LYS A 69 -8.66 1.80 -9.73
N HIS A 70 -8.35 0.51 -9.78
CA HIS A 70 -7.29 -0.03 -10.65
C HIS A 70 -7.63 0.02 -12.16
N LEU A 71 -8.89 0.30 -12.52
CA LEU A 71 -9.31 0.45 -13.92
C LEU A 71 -9.19 1.90 -14.41
N ILE A 72 -9.00 2.86 -13.50
CA ILE A 72 -8.95 4.27 -13.84
C ILE A 72 -7.51 4.63 -14.25
N PRO A 73 -7.29 5.12 -15.48
CA PRO A 73 -5.96 5.52 -15.92
C PRO A 73 -5.39 6.65 -15.05
N ILE A 74 -4.07 6.66 -14.88
CA ILE A 74 -3.35 7.68 -14.08
C ILE A 74 -3.70 9.09 -14.55
N THR A 75 -3.68 9.32 -15.86
CA THR A 75 -4.02 10.61 -16.47
C THR A 75 -5.44 11.06 -16.15
N ARG A 76 -6.39 10.12 -16.02
CA ARG A 76 -7.78 10.41 -15.64
C ARG A 76 -7.92 10.73 -14.17
N ALA A 77 -7.19 10.05 -13.31
CA ALA A 77 -7.17 10.38 -11.89
C ALA A 77 -6.58 11.79 -11.66
N GLN A 78 -5.52 12.15 -12.36
CA GLN A 78 -4.94 13.50 -12.29
C GLN A 78 -5.90 14.56 -12.85
N LEU A 79 -6.49 14.31 -14.02
CA LEU A 79 -7.48 15.24 -14.58
C LEU A 79 -8.72 15.41 -13.69
N ALA A 80 -9.22 14.31 -13.10
CA ALA A 80 -10.31 14.35 -12.13
C ALA A 80 -9.94 15.19 -10.91
N TRP A 81 -8.70 15.06 -10.45
CA TRP A 81 -8.20 15.85 -9.33
C TRP A 81 -8.19 17.33 -9.66
N ASP A 82 -7.60 17.70 -10.80
CA ASP A 82 -7.53 19.09 -11.25
C ASP A 82 -8.93 19.72 -11.42
N ILE A 83 -9.90 18.98 -11.94
CA ILE A 83 -11.28 19.48 -12.07
C ILE A 83 -11.93 19.66 -10.70
N ILE A 84 -11.76 18.70 -9.79
CA ILE A 84 -12.37 18.75 -8.45
C ILE A 84 -11.73 19.85 -7.59
N THR A 85 -10.42 20.09 -7.74
CA THR A 85 -9.73 21.15 -7.01
C THR A 85 -9.79 22.51 -7.73
N ASP A 86 -10.38 22.58 -8.93
CA ASP A 86 -10.36 23.77 -9.79
C ASP A 86 -8.91 24.26 -10.04
N GLY A 87 -8.00 23.32 -10.25
CA GLY A 87 -6.56 23.55 -10.43
C GLY A 87 -5.83 24.05 -9.18
N LYS A 88 -6.49 24.03 -8.01
CA LYS A 88 -5.92 24.43 -6.71
C LYS A 88 -5.50 23.21 -5.89
N THR A 89 -5.20 23.44 -4.62
CA THR A 89 -4.72 22.41 -3.70
C THR A 89 -5.85 21.70 -2.97
N ALA A 90 -5.51 20.63 -2.22
CA ALA A 90 -6.46 19.84 -1.43
C ALA A 90 -7.11 20.58 -0.23
N ALA A 91 -6.84 21.88 -0.05
CA ALA A 91 -7.24 22.65 1.14
C ALA A 91 -8.75 22.82 1.32
N PHE A 92 -9.53 22.73 0.23
CA PHE A 92 -10.98 22.89 0.26
C PHE A 92 -11.75 21.57 0.18
N LEU A 93 -11.03 20.46 0.03
CA LEU A 93 -11.65 19.13 -0.06
C LEU A 93 -12.10 18.64 1.31
N GLN A 94 -13.23 17.94 1.33
CA GLN A 94 -13.79 17.30 2.50
C GLN A 94 -13.52 15.78 2.45
N GLY A 95 -13.95 15.05 3.49
CA GLY A 95 -13.76 13.61 3.56
C GLY A 95 -14.40 12.83 2.40
N ARG A 96 -15.45 13.38 1.75
CA ARG A 96 -16.15 12.73 0.64
C ARG A 96 -15.31 12.65 -0.63
N GLU A 97 -14.52 13.69 -0.92
CA GLU A 97 -13.65 13.72 -2.09
C GLU A 97 -12.51 12.71 -1.92
N PHE A 98 -11.84 12.70 -0.76
CA PHE A 98 -10.79 11.71 -0.49
C PHE A 98 -11.31 10.27 -0.51
N LEU A 99 -12.55 10.05 -0.05
CA LEU A 99 -13.24 8.78 -0.15
C LEU A 99 -13.45 8.35 -1.61
N ALA A 100 -13.87 9.27 -2.48
CA ALA A 100 -14.05 9.00 -3.89
C ALA A 100 -12.72 8.66 -4.58
N PHE A 101 -11.61 9.29 -4.21
CA PHE A 101 -10.29 8.94 -4.78
C PHE A 101 -9.75 7.61 -4.23
N GLY A 102 -9.80 7.37 -2.92
CA GLY A 102 -9.29 6.14 -2.32
C GLY A 102 -7.81 5.89 -2.64
N SER A 103 -7.47 4.75 -3.23
CA SER A 103 -6.08 4.41 -3.62
C SER A 103 -5.54 5.25 -4.78
N LEU A 104 -6.39 5.98 -5.51
CA LEU A 104 -5.96 6.91 -6.57
C LEU A 104 -5.15 8.08 -6.01
N LEU A 105 -5.23 8.36 -4.70
CA LEU A 105 -4.39 9.38 -4.07
C LEU A 105 -2.88 9.09 -4.22
N ASN A 106 -2.49 7.86 -4.58
CA ASN A 106 -1.09 7.54 -4.89
C ASN A 106 -0.55 8.30 -6.12
N VAL A 107 -1.40 8.61 -7.09
CA VAL A 107 -0.98 9.29 -8.33
C VAL A 107 -1.12 10.80 -8.29
N ILE A 108 -1.72 11.32 -7.22
CA ILE A 108 -1.90 12.75 -6.98
C ILE A 108 -0.58 13.36 -6.49
N PRO A 109 -0.18 14.56 -6.95
CA PRO A 109 1.03 15.23 -6.49
C PRO A 109 1.12 15.34 -4.96
N GLU A 110 2.33 15.22 -4.42
CA GLU A 110 2.54 15.28 -2.97
C GLU A 110 2.34 16.70 -2.44
N GLU A 111 2.65 17.68 -3.27
CA GLU A 111 2.49 19.10 -3.05
C GLU A 111 1.02 19.42 -2.76
N ASP A 112 0.09 18.83 -3.51
CA ASP A 112 -1.34 19.04 -3.29
C ASP A 112 -1.83 18.37 -2.01
N LEU A 113 -1.35 17.15 -1.74
CA LEU A 113 -1.70 16.41 -0.54
C LEU A 113 -1.12 17.03 0.74
N TYR A 114 -0.04 17.81 0.64
CA TYR A 114 0.48 18.56 1.77
C TYR A 114 -0.51 19.64 2.27
N TYR A 115 -1.40 20.11 1.40
CA TYR A 115 -2.41 21.11 1.75
C TYR A 115 -3.74 20.54 2.25
N VAL A 116 -3.87 19.22 2.40
CA VAL A 116 -5.06 18.56 2.96
C VAL A 116 -5.49 19.24 4.26
N ASN A 117 -6.78 19.58 4.35
CA ASN A 117 -7.33 20.30 5.48
C ASN A 117 -7.71 19.37 6.64
N PHE A 118 -6.73 19.05 7.48
CA PHE A 118 -6.95 18.25 8.69
C PHE A 118 -7.74 18.98 9.79
N GLY A 119 -8.01 20.28 9.65
CA GLY A 119 -8.96 21.00 10.50
C GLY A 119 -10.41 20.56 10.27
N ASP A 120 -10.73 20.02 9.09
CA ASP A 120 -12.02 19.39 8.83
C ASP A 120 -12.07 17.98 9.46
N ASN A 121 -13.01 17.78 10.38
CA ASN A 121 -13.18 16.52 11.09
C ASN A 121 -13.51 15.34 10.16
N SER A 122 -14.18 15.58 9.02
CA SER A 122 -14.48 14.52 8.04
C SER A 122 -13.21 14.01 7.36
N VAL A 123 -12.29 14.91 7.03
CA VAL A 123 -10.98 14.60 6.44
C VAL A 123 -10.11 13.86 7.47
N PHE A 124 -10.05 14.39 8.69
CA PHE A 124 -9.32 13.74 9.78
C PHE A 124 -9.83 12.32 10.04
N LYS A 125 -11.14 12.14 10.22
CA LYS A 125 -11.76 10.81 10.43
C LYS A 125 -11.53 9.85 9.27
N TYR A 126 -11.54 10.35 8.03
CA TYR A 126 -11.28 9.52 6.86
C TYR A 126 -9.91 8.84 6.95
N PHE A 127 -8.84 9.62 7.15
CA PHE A 127 -7.48 9.08 7.18
C PHE A 127 -7.10 8.35 8.48
N THR A 128 -7.74 8.67 9.61
CA THR A 128 -7.44 8.00 10.90
C THR A 128 -8.17 6.66 11.05
N ASN A 129 -9.40 6.54 10.53
CA ASN A 129 -10.25 5.38 10.77
C ASN A 129 -10.35 4.42 9.59
N ARG A 130 -10.14 4.88 8.36
CA ARG A 130 -10.22 4.03 7.18
C ARG A 130 -8.85 3.57 6.74
N TYR A 131 -8.72 2.27 6.44
CA TYR A 131 -7.54 1.79 5.74
C TYR A 131 -7.61 2.28 4.29
N VAL A 132 -6.62 3.08 3.88
CA VAL A 132 -6.44 3.52 2.50
C VAL A 132 -5.13 2.92 2.00
N ASP A 133 -5.20 2.24 0.87
CA ASP A 133 -4.04 1.61 0.24
C ASP A 133 -3.18 2.64 -0.47
N LEU A 134 -2.45 3.42 0.34
CA LEU A 134 -1.47 4.39 -0.15
C LEU A 134 -0.05 3.91 0.08
N GLU A 135 0.88 4.48 -0.67
CA GLU A 135 2.30 4.33 -0.44
C GLU A 135 2.71 4.97 0.91
N ASN A 136 3.79 4.45 1.50
CA ASN A 136 4.30 4.97 2.78
C ASN A 136 4.69 6.45 2.67
N ARG A 137 5.23 6.87 1.52
CA ARG A 137 5.63 8.26 1.27
C ARG A 137 4.43 9.21 1.36
N LYS A 138 3.29 8.84 0.78
CA LYS A 138 2.04 9.61 0.85
C LYS A 138 1.55 9.80 2.29
N PHE A 139 1.65 8.77 3.13
CA PHE A 139 1.31 8.92 4.55
C PHE A 139 2.28 9.85 5.30
N GLY A 140 3.55 9.89 4.93
CA GLY A 140 4.51 10.88 5.45
C GLY A 140 4.08 12.31 5.11
N VAL A 141 3.64 12.55 3.87
CA VAL A 141 3.09 13.84 3.42
C VAL A 141 1.83 14.21 4.19
N LEU A 142 0.90 13.27 4.36
CA LEU A 142 -0.33 13.48 5.15
C LEU A 142 -0.02 13.80 6.61
N ILE A 143 1.01 13.21 7.20
CA ILE A 143 1.46 13.56 8.56
C ILE A 143 2.09 14.95 8.61
N ALA A 144 2.87 15.35 7.61
CA ALA A 144 3.38 16.72 7.53
C ALA A 144 2.23 17.74 7.43
N ALA A 145 1.20 17.42 6.63
CA ALA A 145 -0.03 18.21 6.55
C ALA A 145 -0.78 18.25 7.90
N TYR A 146 -0.92 17.13 8.60
CA TYR A 146 -1.53 17.08 9.94
C TYR A 146 -0.78 17.98 10.94
N ARG A 147 0.56 17.91 10.97
CA ARG A 147 1.40 18.72 11.87
C ARG A 147 1.25 20.23 11.64
N ARG A 148 0.95 20.65 10.40
CA ARG A 148 0.65 22.06 10.09
C ARG A 148 -0.57 22.59 10.86
N TYR A 149 -1.55 21.74 11.15
CA TYR A 149 -2.76 22.12 11.89
C TYR A 149 -2.63 21.92 13.41
N PHE A 150 -2.00 20.84 13.85
CA PHE A 150 -2.03 20.41 15.26
C PHE A 150 -0.69 20.52 16.00
N GLY A 151 0.39 20.94 15.31
CA GLY A 151 1.71 21.13 15.90
C GLY A 151 2.56 19.86 16.02
N GLY A 152 3.65 19.94 16.80
CA GLY A 152 4.66 18.88 16.96
C GLY A 152 4.47 17.95 18.18
N ASP A 153 3.61 18.33 19.13
CA ASP A 153 3.49 17.68 20.45
C ASP A 153 2.44 16.55 20.45
N TRP A 154 2.44 15.75 19.40
CA TRP A 154 1.46 14.67 19.20
C TRP A 154 1.76 13.44 20.08
N HIS A 155 3.01 13.27 20.51
CA HIS A 155 3.53 12.07 21.19
C HIS A 155 3.41 12.11 22.72
N ASP A 156 3.13 13.28 23.31
CA ASP A 156 3.10 13.46 24.76
C ASP A 156 1.86 12.81 25.41
N ASN A 157 0.75 12.78 24.68
CA ASN A 157 -0.55 12.36 25.20
C ASN A 157 -1.09 11.13 24.45
N ALA A 158 -1.37 10.06 25.21
CA ALA A 158 -1.95 8.83 24.68
C ALA A 158 -3.29 9.07 23.97
N THR A 159 -4.11 10.02 24.42
CA THR A 159 -5.38 10.37 23.77
C THR A 159 -5.16 10.86 22.34
N ARG A 160 -4.18 11.77 22.14
CA ARG A 160 -3.83 12.27 20.81
C ARG A 160 -3.30 11.15 19.90
N ILE A 161 -2.43 10.29 20.44
CA ILE A 161 -1.92 9.14 19.68
C ILE A 161 -3.05 8.19 19.27
N ASN A 162 -3.99 7.90 20.18
CA ASN A 162 -5.14 7.05 19.90
C ASN A 162 -6.02 7.61 18.77
N GLU A 163 -6.16 8.93 18.68
CA GLU A 163 -6.92 9.60 17.61
C GLU A 163 -6.24 9.51 16.24
N LEU A 164 -4.91 9.39 16.18
CA LEU A 164 -4.18 9.30 14.90
C LEU A 164 -4.52 8.04 14.10
N GLY A 165 -4.86 6.92 14.74
CA GLY A 165 -5.23 5.69 14.05
C GLY A 165 -4.21 5.27 12.99
N TYR A 166 -4.62 5.13 11.73
CA TYR A 166 -3.73 4.76 10.62
C TYR A 166 -2.66 5.80 10.30
N LEU A 167 -2.88 7.07 10.64
CA LEU A 167 -1.91 8.15 10.42
C LEU A 167 -0.65 7.97 11.27
N LEU A 168 -0.73 7.25 12.41
CA LEU A 168 0.44 6.98 13.25
C LEU A 168 1.58 6.33 12.45
N CYS A 169 1.26 5.48 11.47
CA CYS A 169 2.24 4.84 10.60
C CYS A 169 2.82 5.76 9.51
N GLY A 170 2.40 7.02 9.42
CA GLY A 170 3.04 8.03 8.58
C GLY A 170 4.26 8.69 9.24
N TYR A 171 4.38 8.61 10.57
CA TYR A 171 5.52 9.15 11.29
C TYR A 171 6.77 8.31 11.05
N PRO A 172 7.94 8.94 10.78
CA PRO A 172 9.17 8.19 10.61
C PRO A 172 9.57 7.52 11.94
N HIS A 173 10.33 6.42 11.83
CA HIS A 173 10.68 5.60 12.99
C HIS A 173 11.44 6.38 14.08
N PHE A 174 12.22 7.40 13.73
CA PHE A 174 12.92 8.23 14.72
C PHE A 174 11.99 9.15 15.51
N GLU A 175 10.87 9.61 14.94
CA GLU A 175 9.85 10.38 15.67
C GLU A 175 8.99 9.46 16.53
N LEU A 176 8.70 8.22 16.09
CA LEU A 176 7.99 7.25 16.92
C LEU A 176 8.72 6.91 18.22
N LYS A 177 10.06 7.05 18.27
CA LYS A 177 10.86 6.87 19.49
C LYS A 177 10.55 7.90 20.58
N MET A 178 9.94 9.02 20.22
CA MET A 178 9.58 10.07 21.18
C MET A 178 8.39 9.66 22.07
N ILE A 179 7.63 8.63 21.68
CA ILE A 179 6.56 8.10 22.51
C ILE A 179 7.17 7.45 23.76
N SER A 180 6.86 8.00 24.93
CA SER A 180 7.34 7.43 26.18
C SER A 180 6.73 6.04 26.44
N PRO A 181 7.44 5.11 27.11
CA PRO A 181 6.89 3.79 27.46
C PRO A 181 5.58 3.86 28.27
N THR A 182 5.47 4.84 29.18
CA THR A 182 4.26 5.02 30.01
C THR A 182 3.08 5.54 29.20
N THR A 183 3.32 6.39 28.21
CA THR A 183 2.31 6.83 27.23
C THR A 183 1.90 5.67 26.33
N PHE A 184 2.86 4.88 25.84
CA PHE A 184 2.61 3.72 24.97
C PHE A 184 1.70 2.68 25.64
N LYS A 185 1.89 2.43 26.94
CA LYS A 185 1.03 1.50 27.71
C LYS A 185 -0.45 1.91 27.76
N LYS A 186 -0.73 3.21 27.61
CA LYS A 186 -2.09 3.77 27.65
C LYS A 186 -2.78 3.78 26.28
N LEU A 187 -2.12 3.27 25.23
CA LEU A 187 -2.70 3.19 23.90
C LEU A 187 -3.82 2.14 23.86
N ASN A 188 -4.88 2.46 23.13
CA ASN A 188 -6.03 1.58 23.00
C ASN A 188 -5.76 0.46 21.99
N ILE A 189 -6.53 -0.63 22.09
CA ILE A 189 -6.43 -1.76 21.17
C ILE A 189 -6.70 -1.35 19.71
N ASP A 190 -7.54 -0.34 19.50
CA ASP A 190 -7.91 0.14 18.18
C ASP A 190 -6.71 0.73 17.42
N VAL A 191 -5.91 1.59 18.06
CA VAL A 191 -4.72 2.18 17.43
C VAL A 191 -3.63 1.11 17.22
N LEU A 192 -3.47 0.21 18.19
CA LEU A 192 -2.49 -0.88 18.12
C LEU A 192 -2.81 -1.87 17.00
N GLY A 193 -4.10 -2.16 16.77
CA GLY A 193 -4.56 -2.98 15.65
C GLY A 193 -4.33 -2.34 14.26
N LYS A 194 -4.24 -1.02 14.19
CA LYS A 194 -3.96 -0.27 12.95
C LYS A 194 -2.48 -0.23 12.59
N LEU A 195 -1.59 -0.65 13.50
CA LEU A 195 -0.14 -0.73 13.25
C LEU A 195 0.24 -1.71 12.14
N GLY A 196 -0.69 -2.54 11.67
CA GLY A 196 -0.46 -3.42 10.52
C GLY A 196 0.08 -2.69 9.28
N ARG A 197 -0.28 -1.42 9.09
CA ARG A 197 0.20 -0.54 8.00
C ARG A 197 1.66 -0.09 8.16
N CYS A 198 2.17 -0.05 9.39
CA CYS A 198 3.52 0.42 9.66
C CYS A 198 4.56 -0.47 8.97
N ASN A 199 5.62 0.15 8.47
CA ASN A 199 6.75 -0.57 7.92
C ASN A 199 7.54 -1.29 9.01
N VAL A 200 8.49 -2.15 8.59
CA VAL A 200 9.26 -3.00 9.51
C VAL A 200 10.06 -2.19 10.53
N GLN A 201 10.66 -1.06 10.15
CA GLN A 201 11.46 -0.23 11.06
C GLN A 201 10.59 0.48 12.11
N GLN A 202 9.42 0.98 11.71
CA GLN A 202 8.42 1.57 12.61
C GLN A 202 7.92 0.52 13.61
N LYS A 203 7.54 -0.68 13.14
CA LYS A 203 7.11 -1.77 14.02
C LYS A 203 8.20 -2.19 15.01
N LYS A 204 9.45 -2.32 14.56
CA LYS A 204 10.60 -2.59 15.45
C LYS A 204 10.76 -1.50 16.52
N THR A 205 10.60 -0.24 16.13
CA THR A 205 10.70 0.88 17.08
C THR A 205 9.60 0.81 18.13
N LEU A 206 8.34 0.63 17.72
CA LEU A 206 7.21 0.51 18.63
C LEU A 206 7.31 -0.74 19.50
N PHE A 207 7.82 -1.85 18.95
CA PHE A 207 8.10 -3.06 19.72
C PHE A 207 9.15 -2.81 20.81
N ASN A 208 10.23 -2.08 20.51
CA ASN A 208 11.26 -1.72 21.49
C ASN A 208 10.69 -0.87 22.64
N ILE A 209 9.70 -0.02 22.36
CA ILE A 209 8.98 0.74 23.39
C ILE A 209 8.09 -0.20 24.21
N ALA A 210 7.40 -1.15 23.56
CA ALA A 210 6.52 -2.10 24.22
C ALA A 210 7.26 -2.99 25.24
N VAL A 211 8.45 -3.47 24.89
CA VAL A 211 9.26 -4.34 25.77
C VAL A 211 9.94 -3.60 26.94
N HIS A 212 9.89 -2.27 26.94
CA HIS A 212 10.47 -1.48 28.02
C HIS A 212 9.76 -1.81 29.36
N PRO A 213 10.47 -1.89 30.50
CA PRO A 213 9.87 -2.25 31.80
C PRO A 213 8.69 -1.36 32.23
N ASN A 214 8.74 -0.06 31.89
CA ASN A 214 7.66 0.90 32.18
C ASN A 214 6.44 0.79 31.23
N ALA A 215 6.50 -0.07 30.20
CA ALA A 215 5.39 -0.38 29.31
C ALA A 215 4.81 -1.78 29.64
N TYR A 216 5.06 -2.78 28.79
CA TYR A 216 4.62 -4.16 28.96
C TYR A 216 5.73 -5.09 29.47
N GLY A 217 6.99 -4.64 29.42
CA GLY A 217 8.14 -5.46 29.82
C GLY A 217 8.44 -6.60 28.83
N GLU A 218 9.32 -7.51 29.25
CA GLU A 218 9.84 -8.57 28.39
C GLU A 218 8.75 -9.51 27.82
N PRO A 219 8.86 -9.96 26.54
CA PRO A 219 7.83 -10.74 25.87
C PRO A 219 7.43 -12.04 26.57
N TYR A 220 8.35 -12.69 27.30
CA TYR A 220 8.05 -13.93 28.03
C TYR A 220 7.07 -13.75 29.18
N LYS A 221 6.84 -12.51 29.65
CA LYS A 221 5.87 -12.17 30.70
C LYS A 221 4.51 -11.77 30.15
N TRP A 222 4.36 -11.70 28.82
CA TRP A 222 3.11 -11.27 28.20
C TRP A 222 2.05 -12.35 28.33
N SER A 223 0.90 -12.00 28.90
CA SER A 223 -0.24 -12.91 28.94
C SER A 223 -0.89 -13.00 27.56
N SER A 224 -1.90 -13.86 27.46
CA SER A 224 -2.75 -13.95 26.27
C SER A 224 -3.38 -12.60 25.89
N HIS A 225 -3.65 -11.73 26.86
CA HIS A 225 -4.20 -10.40 26.61
C HIS A 225 -3.18 -9.50 25.90
N GLU A 226 -1.96 -9.39 26.42
CA GLU A 226 -0.91 -8.57 25.79
C GLU A 226 -0.53 -9.11 24.41
N ILE A 227 -0.43 -10.43 24.22
CA ILE A 227 -0.14 -11.02 22.90
C ILE A 227 -1.23 -10.65 21.87
N SER A 228 -2.49 -10.67 22.29
CA SER A 228 -3.61 -10.27 21.41
C SER A 228 -3.56 -8.78 21.09
N GLN A 229 -3.39 -7.94 22.11
CA GLN A 229 -3.34 -6.48 21.99
C GLN A 229 -2.15 -6.01 21.12
N LEU A 230 -0.98 -6.63 21.28
CA LEU A 230 0.26 -6.30 20.58
C LEU A 230 0.49 -7.17 19.34
N SER A 231 -0.55 -7.82 18.82
CA SER A 231 -0.42 -8.79 17.71
C SER A 231 0.30 -8.23 16.47
N GLU A 232 0.08 -6.97 16.10
CA GLU A 232 0.77 -6.33 14.97
C GLU A 232 2.27 -6.10 15.22
N LEU A 233 2.69 -6.02 16.48
CA LEU A 233 4.08 -5.86 16.89
C LEU A 233 4.75 -7.19 17.23
N PHE A 234 3.97 -8.22 17.57
CA PHE A 234 4.48 -9.55 17.91
C PHE A 234 5.34 -10.17 16.79
N VAL A 235 5.11 -9.79 15.53
CA VAL A 235 5.96 -10.22 14.40
C VAL A 235 7.44 -9.81 14.58
N CYS A 236 7.71 -8.79 15.40
CA CYS A 236 9.04 -8.30 15.71
C CYS A 236 9.73 -9.05 16.87
N ILE A 237 9.05 -9.98 17.56
CA ILE A 237 9.61 -10.72 18.71
C ILE A 237 10.96 -11.38 18.38
N PRO A 238 11.99 -11.27 19.24
CA PRO A 238 13.23 -12.03 19.10
C PRO A 238 12.95 -13.53 19.03
N LYS A 239 13.77 -14.27 18.29
CA LYS A 239 13.56 -15.71 18.08
C LYS A 239 13.77 -16.48 19.39
N GLU A 240 14.71 -16.02 20.21
CA GLU A 240 15.05 -16.56 21.52
C GLU A 240 13.89 -16.47 22.50
N ASP A 241 13.09 -15.39 22.42
CA ASP A 241 11.97 -15.18 23.33
C ASP A 241 10.77 -16.09 23.01
N ILE A 242 10.70 -16.64 21.79
CA ILE A 242 9.59 -17.53 21.39
C ILE A 242 9.59 -18.82 22.20
N THR A 243 10.75 -19.42 22.44
CA THR A 243 10.87 -20.72 23.15
C THR A 243 10.42 -20.63 24.59
N VAL A 244 10.55 -19.44 25.20
CA VAL A 244 10.27 -19.17 26.62
C VAL A 244 8.89 -18.55 26.87
N LEU A 245 8.08 -18.32 25.82
CA LEU A 245 6.69 -17.87 25.98
C LEU A 245 5.88 -18.88 26.80
N GLU A 246 5.09 -18.35 27.74
CA GLU A 246 4.15 -19.11 28.54
C GLU A 246 3.12 -19.85 27.68
N LEU A 247 2.82 -21.10 28.04
CA LEU A 247 1.93 -21.98 27.27
C LEU A 247 0.49 -21.45 27.21
N GLU A 248 0.08 -20.71 28.23
CA GLU A 248 -1.22 -20.06 28.39
C GLU A 248 -1.41 -18.92 27.37
N ALA A 249 -0.31 -18.29 26.94
CA ALA A 249 -0.33 -17.16 26.02
C ALA A 249 -0.34 -17.60 24.54
N ILE A 250 0.18 -18.80 24.23
CA ILE A 250 0.28 -19.33 22.87
C ILE A 250 -1.04 -19.37 22.07
N PRO A 251 -2.20 -19.75 22.64
CA PRO A 251 -3.47 -19.72 21.92
C PRO A 251 -3.82 -18.32 21.38
N ALA A 252 -3.36 -17.24 22.03
CA ALA A 252 -3.64 -15.87 21.61
C ALA A 252 -2.90 -15.47 20.32
N ILE A 253 -1.89 -16.22 19.89
CA ILE A 253 -1.18 -15.96 18.63
C ILE A 253 -2.15 -16.19 17.47
N SER A 254 -2.53 -15.09 16.82
CA SER A 254 -3.55 -15.12 15.79
C SER A 254 -3.05 -15.77 14.49
N PRO A 255 -3.96 -16.32 13.67
CA PRO A 255 -3.63 -16.81 12.33
C PRO A 255 -2.94 -15.75 11.45
N LYS A 256 -3.26 -14.47 11.62
CA LYS A 256 -2.65 -13.36 10.87
C LYS A 256 -1.17 -13.21 11.25
N VAL A 257 -0.86 -13.17 12.54
CA VAL A 257 0.52 -13.10 13.04
C VAL A 257 1.33 -14.29 12.54
N MET A 258 0.76 -15.50 12.63
CA MET A 258 1.43 -16.73 12.18
C MET A 258 1.70 -16.77 10.68
N LYS A 259 0.98 -16.00 9.84
CA LYS A 259 1.32 -15.85 8.42
C LYS A 259 2.50 -14.89 8.19
N LEU A 260 2.60 -13.85 9.01
CA LEU A 260 3.56 -12.77 8.86
C LEU A 260 4.88 -13.02 9.57
N LEU A 261 4.89 -13.87 10.61
CA LEU A 261 6.08 -14.17 11.38
C LEU A 261 7.15 -14.78 10.48
N ASP A 262 8.40 -14.37 10.67
CA ASP A 262 9.47 -14.85 9.80
C ASP A 262 9.68 -16.35 9.96
N LYS A 263 10.07 -17.02 8.88
CA LYS A 263 10.17 -18.49 8.86
C LYS A 263 11.17 -19.02 9.89
N THR A 264 12.32 -18.34 10.00
CA THR A 264 13.39 -18.67 10.96
C THR A 264 12.91 -18.61 12.42
N LYS A 265 11.88 -17.80 12.72
CA LYS A 265 11.27 -17.72 14.04
C LYS A 265 10.30 -18.86 14.31
N LEU A 266 9.72 -19.48 13.27
CA LEU A 266 8.80 -20.62 13.44
C LEU A 266 9.50 -21.86 14.00
N GLU A 267 10.80 -22.01 13.74
CA GLU A 267 11.62 -23.11 14.25
C GLU A 267 11.80 -23.06 15.78
N TYR A 268 11.56 -21.91 16.40
CA TYR A 268 11.72 -21.70 17.84
C TYR A 268 10.47 -22.05 18.66
N PHE A 269 9.36 -22.42 18.01
CA PHE A 269 8.21 -22.94 18.75
C PHE A 269 8.48 -24.35 19.28
N THR A 270 8.31 -24.55 20.57
CA THR A 270 8.45 -25.88 21.19
C THR A 270 7.25 -26.76 20.89
N LYS A 271 7.41 -28.09 20.93
CA LYS A 271 6.30 -29.04 20.73
C LYS A 271 5.10 -28.75 21.64
N PRO A 272 5.28 -28.49 22.96
CA PRO A 272 4.17 -28.11 23.84
C PRO A 272 3.44 -26.84 23.37
N GLN A 273 4.17 -25.81 22.92
CA GLN A 273 3.56 -24.58 22.40
C GLN A 273 2.74 -24.86 21.13
N ILE A 274 3.28 -25.63 20.17
CA ILE A 274 2.57 -25.99 18.94
C ILE A 274 1.25 -26.71 19.25
N LEU A 275 1.25 -27.60 20.26
CA LEU A 275 0.06 -28.32 20.72
C LEU A 275 -0.95 -27.44 21.47
N ARG A 276 -0.55 -26.25 21.94
CA ARG A 276 -1.44 -25.25 22.55
C ARG A 276 -1.98 -24.24 21.55
N MET A 277 -1.37 -24.08 20.37
CA MET A 277 -1.89 -23.20 19.33
C MET A 277 -3.33 -23.54 18.95
N ASN A 278 -4.13 -22.52 18.69
CA ASN A 278 -5.46 -22.67 18.10
C ASN A 278 -5.41 -23.48 16.79
N PRO A 279 -6.40 -24.34 16.48
CA PRO A 279 -6.35 -25.24 15.32
C PRO A 279 -6.04 -24.54 14.00
N LYS A 280 -6.63 -23.35 13.78
CA LYS A 280 -6.39 -22.54 12.58
C LYS A 280 -4.95 -22.00 12.51
N THR A 281 -4.42 -21.52 13.63
CA THR A 281 -3.02 -21.05 13.74
C THR A 281 -2.04 -22.20 13.53
N ARG A 282 -2.29 -23.35 14.19
CA ARG A 282 -1.47 -24.57 14.06
C ARG A 282 -1.42 -25.08 12.62
N ARG A 283 -2.55 -25.08 11.91
CA ARG A 283 -2.59 -25.47 10.50
C ARG A 283 -1.69 -24.59 9.64
N ILE A 284 -1.73 -23.27 9.85
CA ILE A 284 -0.86 -22.33 9.12
C ILE A 284 0.61 -22.59 9.46
N TYR A 285 0.93 -22.78 10.74
CA TYR A 285 2.27 -23.14 11.18
C TYR A 285 2.79 -24.38 10.45
N ILE A 286 2.03 -25.49 10.50
CA ILE A 286 2.42 -26.77 9.87
C ILE A 286 2.63 -26.59 8.37
N LEU A 287 1.71 -25.94 7.66
CA LEU A 287 1.85 -25.72 6.22
C LEU A 287 3.12 -24.92 5.88
N ARG A 288 3.43 -23.87 6.65
CA ARG A 288 4.65 -23.08 6.45
C ARG A 288 5.93 -23.86 6.75
N MET A 289 5.90 -24.74 7.74
CA MET A 289 7.00 -25.64 8.10
C MET A 289 7.14 -26.86 7.17
N GLN A 290 6.13 -27.20 6.37
CA GLN A 290 6.20 -28.28 5.36
C GLN A 290 6.64 -27.77 3.99
N LEU A 291 6.22 -26.56 3.61
CA LEU A 291 6.68 -25.92 2.38
C LEU A 291 8.20 -25.63 2.41
N SER A 292 8.79 -25.54 3.60
CA SER A 292 10.24 -25.41 3.76
C SER A 292 10.98 -26.65 3.30
N SER A 293 10.60 -27.82 3.84
CA SER A 293 11.26 -29.08 3.56
C SER A 293 11.07 -29.48 2.11
N SER A 294 9.95 -29.15 1.47
CA SER A 294 9.75 -29.44 0.04
C SER A 294 10.57 -28.54 -0.89
N LEU A 295 10.76 -27.25 -0.56
CA LEU A 295 11.63 -26.35 -1.33
C LEU A 295 13.11 -26.71 -1.17
N ASP A 296 13.54 -27.06 0.04
CA ASP A 296 14.91 -27.51 0.30
C ASP A 296 15.21 -28.84 -0.40
N MET A 297 14.25 -29.79 -0.43
CA MET A 297 14.38 -31.04 -1.19
C MET A 297 14.51 -30.80 -2.70
N ASN A 298 13.83 -29.80 -3.27
CA ASN A 298 14.00 -29.41 -4.66
C ASN A 298 15.36 -28.75 -4.95
N GLN A 299 15.93 -28.02 -3.99
CA GLN A 299 17.29 -27.49 -4.11
C GLN A 299 18.35 -28.59 -4.01
N ILE A 300 18.15 -29.57 -3.12
CA ILE A 300 19.01 -30.77 -3.01
C ILE A 300 18.91 -31.62 -4.28
N ALA A 301 17.70 -31.81 -4.83
CA ALA A 301 17.51 -32.51 -6.11
C ALA A 301 18.22 -31.79 -7.27
N ARG A 302 18.18 -30.45 -7.31
CA ARG A 302 18.93 -29.66 -8.31
C ARG A 302 20.44 -29.69 -8.09
N GLY A 303 20.91 -29.77 -6.84
CA GLY A 303 22.32 -29.94 -6.49
C GLY A 303 22.90 -31.27 -6.99
N ASN A 304 22.11 -32.36 -6.90
CA ASN A 304 22.53 -33.68 -7.38
C ASN A 304 22.62 -33.78 -8.90
N VAL A 305 21.84 -33.00 -9.66
CA VAL A 305 21.95 -32.97 -11.14
C VAL A 305 23.30 -32.41 -11.61
N ARG A 306 23.88 -31.44 -10.88
CA ARG A 306 25.23 -30.91 -11.21
C ARG A 306 26.35 -31.91 -10.94
N LEU A 307 26.25 -32.70 -9.87
CA LEU A 307 27.22 -33.76 -9.57
C LEU A 307 27.20 -34.88 -10.61
N ILE A 308 26.00 -35.27 -11.08
CA ILE A 308 25.86 -36.28 -12.14
C ILE A 308 26.36 -35.75 -13.48
N SER A 309 26.12 -34.46 -13.81
CA SER A 309 26.64 -33.88 -15.06
C SER A 309 28.18 -33.78 -15.07
N VAL A 310 28.82 -33.51 -13.93
CA VAL A 310 30.29 -33.45 -13.82
C VAL A 310 30.90 -34.86 -13.89
N LEU A 311 30.26 -35.86 -13.29
CA LEU A 311 30.68 -37.26 -13.41
C LEU A 311 30.52 -37.80 -14.83
N LEU A 312 29.42 -37.46 -15.53
CA LEU A 312 29.24 -37.85 -16.93
C LEU A 312 30.22 -37.16 -17.88
N TYR A 313 30.57 -35.89 -17.63
CA TYR A 313 31.58 -35.18 -18.43
C TYR A 313 32.98 -35.78 -18.24
N ASN A 314 33.35 -36.11 -17.00
CA ASN A 314 34.64 -36.74 -16.71
C ASN A 314 34.73 -38.18 -17.24
N CYS A 315 33.64 -38.95 -17.19
CA CYS A 315 33.61 -40.29 -17.81
C CYS A 315 33.71 -40.22 -19.33
N ALA A 316 33.04 -39.25 -19.98
CA ALA A 316 33.15 -39.07 -21.43
C ALA A 316 34.57 -38.64 -21.86
N PHE A 317 35.24 -37.82 -21.04
CA PHE A 317 36.62 -37.39 -21.30
C PHE A 317 37.62 -38.55 -21.15
N PHE A 318 37.43 -39.43 -20.17
CA PHE A 318 38.27 -40.63 -19.99
C PHE A 318 38.09 -41.66 -21.12
N VAL A 319 36.87 -41.82 -21.65
CA VAL A 319 36.64 -42.73 -22.79
C VAL A 319 37.29 -42.20 -24.07
N LEU A 320 37.34 -40.88 -24.28
CA LEU A 320 37.98 -40.27 -25.46
C LEU A 320 39.52 -40.31 -25.40
N LEU A 321 40.12 -40.26 -24.20
CA LEU A 321 41.58 -40.33 -24.02
C LEU A 321 42.16 -41.75 -24.15
N LEU A 322 41.33 -42.80 -23.99
CA LEU A 322 41.73 -44.20 -24.15
C LEU A 322 41.61 -44.71 -25.60
N SER A 323 41.11 -43.87 -26.52
CA SER A 323 40.90 -44.18 -27.93
C SER A 323 41.90 -43.52 -28.90
N HIS A 324 43.05 -43.02 -28.40
CA HIS A 324 44.13 -42.49 -29.23
C HIS A 324 45.45 -43.22 -29.02
#